data_AF-A0A510E0D4-F1
#
_entry.id   AF-A0A510E0D4-F1
#
_cell.length_a   1.000
_cell.length_b   1.000
_cell.length_c   1.000
_cell.angle_alpha   90.00
_cell.angle_beta   90.00
_cell.angle_gamma   90.00
#
_symmetry.space_group_name_H-M   'P 1'
#
loop_
_entity.id
_entity.type
_entity.pdbx_description
1 polymer ?
#
loop_
_entity_poly.entity_id
_entity_poly.type
_entity_poly.pdbx_seq_one_letter_code
_entity_poly.pdbx_strand_id
1 'polypeptide(L)'
;MRPSNTGDLKPHKLISYFENILNDNLLDEVFIRRMISAVYFSLFNYWSIKNICKGIKGKGKRNDSFPHVQFIQDLVGRGFDAQIRTIYLYRVAVDHYTLNQTTVTLTSNPYKGKTQDVEIGKNALKRVLESAKDILNFLDKY
;
A
#
# COMPACT_ATOMS: atom_id res chain seq x y z
N MET A 1 23.54 -9.32 -9.60
CA MET A 1 23.29 -8.16 -8.70
C MET A 1 22.84 -8.71 -7.36
N ARG A 2 23.33 -8.15 -6.26
CA ARG A 2 22.87 -8.49 -4.91
C ARG A 2 21.57 -7.71 -4.64
N PRO A 3 20.51 -8.35 -4.12
CA PRO A 3 19.31 -7.62 -3.70
C PRO A 3 19.66 -6.62 -2.59
N SER A 4 18.90 -5.51 -2.49
CA SER A 4 18.92 -4.65 -1.31
C SER A 4 18.68 -5.48 -0.05
N ASN A 5 19.23 -5.05 1.09
CA ASN A 5 18.92 -5.71 2.35
C ASN A 5 17.43 -5.53 2.64
N THR A 6 16.73 -6.63 2.96
CA THR A 6 15.30 -6.56 3.34
C THR A 6 15.08 -5.61 4.52
N GLY A 7 16.07 -5.47 5.41
CA GLY A 7 16.05 -4.51 6.52
C GLY A 7 15.92 -3.05 6.08
N ASP A 8 16.46 -2.68 4.92
CA ASP A 8 16.47 -1.29 4.44
C ASP A 8 15.12 -0.86 3.86
N LEU A 9 14.28 -1.83 3.47
CA LEU A 9 12.94 -1.59 2.93
C LEU A 9 11.83 -1.85 3.95
N LYS A 10 12.18 -2.03 5.23
CA LYS A 10 11.18 -2.18 6.31
C LYS A 10 10.39 -0.87 6.50
N PRO A 11 9.06 -0.87 6.32
CA PRO A 11 8.26 0.34 6.40
C PRO A 11 7.90 0.79 7.82
N HIS A 12 8.31 0.06 8.89
CA HIS A 12 7.93 0.33 10.28
C HIS A 12 8.16 1.79 10.69
N LYS A 13 9.36 2.32 10.45
CA LYS A 13 9.70 3.70 10.83
C LYS A 13 8.80 4.72 10.11
N LEU A 14 8.49 4.47 8.84
CA LEU A 14 7.61 5.33 8.05
C LEU A 14 6.17 5.30 8.59
N ILE A 15 5.64 4.09 8.86
CA ILE A 15 4.28 3.93 9.38
C ILE A 15 4.15 4.58 10.75
N SER A 16 5.09 4.34 11.67
CA SER A 16 5.07 4.98 12.99
C SER A 16 5.20 6.50 12.90
N TYR A 17 6.01 7.02 11.97
CA TYR A 17 6.10 8.45 11.73
C TYR A 17 4.77 9.03 11.26
N PHE A 18 4.08 8.37 10.34
CA PHE A 18 2.76 8.79 9.87
C PHE A 18 1.67 8.70 10.92
N GLU A 19 1.71 7.71 11.81
CA GLU A 19 0.81 7.62 12.96
C GLU A 19 1.00 8.79 13.93
N ASN A 20 2.25 9.20 14.17
CA ASN A 20 2.53 10.36 15.02
C ASN A 20 2.00 11.65 14.40
N ILE A 21 2.19 11.85 13.10
CA ILE A 21 1.66 13.02 12.38
C ILE A 21 0.13 13.01 12.36
N LEU A 22 -0.52 11.85 12.40
CA LEU A 22 -1.98 11.78 12.43
C LEU A 22 -2.57 12.50 13.64
N ASN A 23 -1.82 12.72 14.73
CA ASN A 23 -2.29 13.49 15.88
C ASN A 23 -2.22 15.02 15.67
N ASP A 24 -1.57 15.48 14.61
CA ASP A 24 -1.52 16.88 14.22
C ASP A 24 -2.86 17.31 13.58
N ASN A 25 -3.24 18.56 13.81
CA ASN A 25 -4.45 19.19 13.25
C ASN A 25 -4.15 19.94 11.95
N LEU A 26 -2.88 20.06 11.53
CA LEU A 26 -2.46 20.82 10.35
C LEU A 26 -2.32 19.97 9.08
N LEU A 27 -2.78 18.72 9.08
CA LEU A 27 -2.74 17.86 7.90
C LEU A 27 -3.71 18.33 6.82
N ASP A 28 -3.18 18.93 5.75
CA ASP A 28 -3.94 19.20 4.54
C ASP A 28 -4.14 17.93 3.67
N GLU A 29 -4.99 18.07 2.66
CA GLU A 29 -5.31 16.97 1.75
C GLU A 29 -4.10 16.47 0.95
N VAL A 30 -3.16 17.36 0.59
CA VAL A 30 -1.96 16.99 -0.17
C VAL A 30 -1.09 16.06 0.66
N PHE A 31 -0.85 16.39 1.92
CA PHE A 31 -0.10 15.53 2.84
C PHE A 31 -0.78 14.16 2.99
N ILE A 32 -2.09 14.14 3.24
CA ILE A 32 -2.85 12.89 3.40
C ILE A 32 -2.73 12.01 2.14
N ARG A 33 -2.91 12.60 0.95
CA ARG A 33 -2.76 11.90 -0.33
C ARG A 33 -1.38 11.27 -0.46
N ARG A 34 -0.30 12.03 -0.19
CA ARG A 34 1.07 11.53 -0.32
C ARG A 34 1.41 10.47 0.73
N MET A 35 0.92 10.61 1.95
CA MET A 35 1.10 9.59 2.99
C MET A 35 0.44 8.26 2.60
N ILE A 36 -0.79 8.29 2.08
CA ILE A 36 -1.48 7.08 1.59
C ILE A 36 -0.69 6.40 0.46
N SER A 37 -0.24 7.16 -0.55
CA SER A 37 0.58 6.60 -1.64
C SER A 37 1.88 5.98 -1.10
N ALA A 38 2.57 6.69 -0.20
CA ALA A 38 3.80 6.22 0.40
C ALA A 38 3.62 4.92 1.22
N VAL A 39 2.52 4.80 1.98
CA VAL A 39 2.17 3.55 2.69
C VAL A 39 2.05 2.40 1.70
N TYR A 40 1.26 2.55 0.63
CA TYR A 40 1.08 1.51 -0.38
C TYR A 40 2.42 1.06 -0.98
N PHE A 41 3.23 2.01 -1.46
CA PHE A 41 4.48 1.69 -2.14
C PHE A 41 5.53 1.11 -1.20
N SER A 42 5.56 1.54 0.07
CA SER A 42 6.48 1.00 1.07
C SER A 42 6.19 -0.48 1.37
N LEU A 43 4.92 -0.86 1.53
CA LEU A 43 4.51 -2.26 1.70
C LEU A 43 4.81 -3.08 0.45
N PHE A 44 4.48 -2.56 -0.74
CA PHE A 44 4.75 -3.22 -2.01
C PHE A 44 6.25 -3.49 -2.21
N ASN A 45 7.11 -2.51 -1.93
CA ASN A 45 8.55 -2.66 -2.04
C ASN A 45 9.11 -3.65 -1.02
N TYR A 46 8.56 -3.67 0.19
CA TYR A 46 8.97 -4.63 1.21
C TYR A 46 8.58 -6.08 0.83
N TRP A 47 7.37 -6.25 0.31
CA TRP A 47 6.90 -7.52 -0.24
C TRP A 47 7.75 -7.98 -1.43
N SER A 48 8.09 -7.07 -2.36
CA SER A 48 8.84 -7.43 -3.57
C SER A 48 10.26 -7.88 -3.24
N ILE A 49 10.96 -7.18 -2.33
CA ILE A 49 12.31 -7.59 -1.93
C ILE A 49 12.31 -8.92 -1.19
N LYS A 50 11.30 -9.20 -0.37
CA LYS A 50 11.15 -10.51 0.29
C LYS A 50 10.96 -11.64 -0.72
N ASN A 51 10.16 -11.42 -1.77
CA ASN A 51 10.04 -12.38 -2.86
C ASN A 51 11.37 -12.62 -3.59
N ILE A 52 12.13 -11.56 -3.87
CA ILE A 52 13.47 -11.69 -4.47
C ILE A 52 14.40 -12.52 -3.56
N CYS A 53 14.38 -12.29 -2.26
CA CYS A 53 15.18 -13.06 -1.30
C CYS A 53 14.78 -14.55 -1.22
N LYS A 54 13.53 -14.90 -1.54
CA LYS A 54 13.06 -16.29 -1.69
C LYS A 54 13.43 -16.92 -3.04
N GLY A 55 14.12 -16.18 -3.92
CA GLY A 55 14.50 -16.64 -5.26
C GLY A 55 13.44 -16.40 -6.34
N ILE A 56 12.33 -15.73 -6.01
CA ILE A 56 11.30 -15.37 -7.00
C ILE A 56 11.79 -14.18 -7.82
N LYS A 57 11.80 -14.33 -9.14
CA LYS A 57 12.22 -13.29 -10.07
C LYS A 57 11.03 -12.46 -10.52
N GLY A 58 11.18 -11.13 -10.45
CA GLY A 58 10.28 -10.20 -11.13
C GLY A 58 10.55 -10.16 -12.64
N LYS A 59 9.99 -9.14 -13.29
CA LYS A 59 10.15 -8.85 -14.72
C LYS A 59 11.30 -7.86 -14.97
N GLY A 60 11.63 -7.68 -16.25
CA GLY A 60 12.59 -6.70 -16.72
C GLY A 60 14.05 -7.17 -16.63
N LYS A 61 14.98 -6.35 -17.16
CA LYS A 61 16.41 -6.70 -17.29
C LYS A 61 17.07 -7.06 -15.95
N ARG A 62 16.57 -6.50 -14.84
CA ARG A 62 17.09 -6.74 -13.48
C ARG A 62 16.25 -7.72 -12.66
N ASN A 63 15.14 -8.23 -13.19
CA ASN A 63 14.20 -9.12 -12.49
C ASN A 63 13.65 -8.55 -11.17
N ASP A 64 13.52 -7.23 -11.07
CA ASP A 64 13.12 -6.49 -9.85
C ASP A 64 11.77 -5.78 -10.00
N SER A 65 11.13 -5.87 -11.17
CA SER A 65 9.83 -5.24 -11.43
C SER A 65 8.68 -6.23 -11.22
N PHE A 66 7.80 -5.95 -10.28
CA PHE A 66 6.62 -6.78 -10.01
C PHE A 66 5.34 -6.05 -10.42
N PRO A 67 4.34 -6.73 -11.00
CA PRO A 67 3.03 -6.14 -11.21
C PRO A 67 2.31 -5.92 -9.87
N HIS A 68 1.71 -4.73 -9.68
CA HIS A 68 0.91 -4.42 -8.49
C HIS A 68 -0.22 -5.44 -8.24
N VAL A 69 -0.82 -5.97 -9.30
CA VAL A 69 -1.86 -7.00 -9.21
C VAL A 69 -1.37 -8.26 -8.50
N GLN A 70 -0.09 -8.63 -8.66
CA GLN A 70 0.48 -9.80 -8.01
C GLN A 70 0.58 -9.62 -6.50
N PHE A 71 0.98 -8.43 -6.05
CA PHE A 71 1.00 -8.07 -4.63
C PHE A 71 -0.42 -8.12 -4.01
N ILE A 72 -1.41 -7.57 -4.72
CA ILE A 72 -2.80 -7.59 -4.26
C ILE A 72 -3.31 -9.03 -4.16
N GLN A 73 -3.09 -9.85 -5.20
CA GLN A 73 -3.57 -11.24 -5.24
C GLN A 73 -2.89 -12.12 -4.18
N ASP A 74 -1.59 -11.94 -3.94
CA ASP A 74 -0.91 -12.69 -2.89
C ASP A 74 -1.50 -12.36 -1.51
N LEU A 75 -1.68 -11.08 -1.18
CA LEU A 75 -2.29 -10.69 0.10
C LEU A 75 -3.73 -11.19 0.25
N VAL A 76 -4.53 -11.15 -0.82
CA VAL A 76 -5.89 -11.75 -0.82
C VAL A 76 -5.82 -13.25 -0.53
N GLY A 77 -4.94 -13.99 -1.22
CA GLY A 77 -4.75 -15.43 -1.01
C GLY A 77 -4.23 -15.79 0.39
N ARG A 78 -3.69 -14.81 1.14
CA ARG A 78 -3.19 -14.95 2.51
C ARG A 78 -4.19 -14.51 3.57
N GLY A 79 -5.42 -14.15 3.19
CA GLY A 79 -6.49 -13.75 4.11
C GLY A 79 -6.53 -12.26 4.44
N PHE A 80 -5.79 -11.41 3.73
CA PHE A 80 -5.74 -9.95 3.94
C PHE A 80 -6.60 -9.15 2.94
N ASP A 81 -7.67 -9.75 2.41
CA ASP A 81 -8.57 -9.13 1.41
C ASP A 81 -9.04 -7.74 1.87
N ALA A 82 -9.64 -7.65 3.05
CA ALA A 82 -10.18 -6.38 3.58
C ALA A 82 -9.11 -5.28 3.70
N GLN A 83 -7.93 -5.63 4.23
CA GLN A 83 -6.82 -4.70 4.42
C GLN A 83 -6.26 -4.22 3.08
N ILE A 84 -5.94 -5.14 2.17
CA ILE A 84 -5.35 -4.76 0.88
C ILE A 84 -6.37 -4.07 -0.02
N ARG A 85 -7.66 -4.41 0.08
CA ARG A 85 -8.75 -3.68 -0.60
C ARG A 85 -8.80 -2.24 -0.12
N THR A 86 -8.73 -2.01 1.19
CA THR A 86 -8.73 -0.65 1.77
C THR A 86 -7.53 0.16 1.29
N ILE A 87 -6.32 -0.40 1.39
CA ILE A 87 -5.09 0.27 0.96
C ILE A 87 -5.09 0.54 -0.55
N TYR A 88 -5.51 -0.43 -1.38
CA TYR A 88 -5.59 -0.26 -2.82
C TYR A 88 -6.64 0.78 -3.24
N LEU A 89 -7.83 0.75 -2.61
CA LEU A 89 -8.90 1.73 -2.87
C LEU A 89 -8.42 3.15 -2.65
N TYR A 90 -7.84 3.41 -1.47
CA TYR A 90 -7.38 4.75 -1.13
C TYR A 90 -6.15 5.16 -1.93
N ARG A 91 -5.24 4.23 -2.28
CA ARG A 91 -4.14 4.53 -3.22
C ARG A 91 -4.69 5.00 -4.58
N VAL A 92 -5.69 4.32 -5.13
CA VAL A 92 -6.30 4.73 -6.40
C VAL A 92 -6.98 6.09 -6.26
N ALA A 93 -7.73 6.32 -5.18
CA ALA A 93 -8.38 7.60 -4.89
C ALA A 93 -7.37 8.77 -4.90
N VAL A 94 -6.27 8.62 -4.17
CA VAL A 94 -5.32 9.73 -3.95
C VAL A 94 -4.44 10.02 -5.16
N ASP A 95 -4.21 9.04 -6.04
CA ASP A 95 -3.31 9.14 -7.19
C ASP A 95 -4.02 9.41 -8.53
N HIS A 96 -5.31 9.10 -8.65
CA HIS A 96 -6.03 9.14 -9.92
C HIS A 96 -7.29 10.03 -9.92
N TYR A 97 -7.72 10.54 -8.77
CA TYR A 97 -8.91 11.37 -8.65
C TYR A 97 -8.59 12.70 -7.96
N THR A 98 -8.97 13.81 -8.59
CA THR A 98 -8.68 15.17 -8.08
C THR A 98 -9.74 15.65 -7.08
N LEU A 99 -10.99 15.24 -7.23
CA LEU A 99 -12.09 15.66 -6.36
C LEU A 99 -12.02 14.96 -4.99
N ASN A 100 -12.61 15.61 -4.00
CA ASN A 100 -12.81 15.09 -2.66
C ASN A 100 -14.13 15.66 -2.09
N GLN A 101 -15.21 14.90 -1.94
CA GLN A 101 -15.36 13.44 -2.16
C GLN A 101 -15.29 13.00 -3.63
N THR A 102 -15.12 11.69 -3.87
CA THR A 102 -15.07 11.10 -5.21
C THR A 102 -15.56 9.64 -5.27
N THR A 103 -15.87 9.15 -6.47
CA THR A 103 -16.26 7.75 -6.73
C THR A 103 -15.12 7.03 -7.45
N VAL A 104 -14.52 6.04 -6.79
CA VAL A 104 -13.37 5.30 -7.31
C VAL A 104 -13.80 4.00 -7.97
N THR A 105 -13.32 3.75 -9.18
CA THR A 105 -13.46 2.48 -9.90
C THR A 105 -12.13 1.73 -9.90
N LEU A 106 -12.11 0.54 -9.30
CA LEU A 106 -10.91 -0.28 -9.23
C LEU A 106 -10.67 -1.00 -10.55
N THR A 107 -9.41 -0.98 -11.02
CA THR A 107 -9.04 -1.46 -12.36
C THR A 107 -8.29 -2.79 -12.34
N SER A 108 -7.76 -3.19 -11.18
CA SER A 108 -7.00 -4.43 -11.02
C SER A 108 -7.81 -5.52 -10.33
N ASN A 109 -7.58 -6.77 -10.75
CA ASN A 109 -8.12 -7.96 -10.07
C ASN A 109 -7.59 -8.04 -8.63
N PRO A 110 -8.37 -8.62 -7.69
CA PRO A 110 -9.69 -9.22 -7.88
C PRO A 110 -10.86 -8.21 -7.80
N TYR A 111 -10.58 -6.91 -7.72
CA TYR A 111 -11.60 -5.88 -7.49
C TYR A 111 -12.04 -5.15 -8.75
N LYS A 112 -11.57 -5.58 -9.92
CA LYS A 112 -11.83 -4.91 -11.20
C LYS A 112 -13.32 -4.64 -11.39
N GLY A 113 -13.67 -3.40 -11.72
CA GLY A 113 -15.05 -2.96 -11.95
C GLY A 113 -15.84 -2.63 -10.68
N LYS A 114 -15.31 -2.91 -9.48
CA LYS A 114 -15.95 -2.46 -8.23
C LYS A 114 -15.80 -0.95 -8.09
N THR A 115 -16.91 -0.28 -7.79
CA THR A 115 -16.98 1.15 -7.51
C THR A 115 -17.20 1.40 -6.03
N GLN A 116 -16.65 2.49 -5.50
CA GLN A 116 -16.91 2.92 -4.12
C GLN A 116 -16.73 4.43 -3.96
N ASP A 117 -17.69 5.07 -3.31
CA ASP A 117 -17.57 6.47 -2.87
C ASP A 117 -16.62 6.57 -1.69
N VAL A 118 -15.73 7.55 -1.76
CA VAL A 118 -14.72 7.78 -0.74
C VAL A 118 -14.54 9.27 -0.47
N GLU A 119 -14.21 9.55 0.78
CA GLU A 119 -13.68 10.83 1.22
C GLU A 119 -12.20 10.66 1.58
N ILE A 120 -11.37 11.57 1.09
CA ILE A 120 -9.93 11.62 1.38
C ILE A 120 -9.74 12.56 2.57
N GLY A 121 -9.34 11.99 3.71
CA GLY A 121 -9.19 12.75 4.94
C GLY A 121 -8.47 11.95 6.01
N LYS A 122 -8.38 12.53 7.20
CA LYS A 122 -7.70 11.92 8.37
C LYS A 122 -8.22 10.52 8.70
N ASN A 123 -9.53 10.31 8.56
CA ASN A 123 -10.16 8.99 8.77
C ASN A 123 -9.74 7.96 7.70
N ALA A 124 -9.55 8.37 6.45
CA ALA A 124 -9.04 7.49 5.40
C ALA A 124 -7.60 7.08 5.69
N LEU A 125 -6.74 8.05 6.03
CA LEU A 125 -5.36 7.78 6.41
C LEU A 125 -5.27 6.83 7.61
N LYS A 126 -6.09 7.04 8.65
CA LYS A 126 -6.15 6.16 9.82
C LYS A 126 -6.45 4.71 9.43
N ARG A 127 -7.51 4.47 8.62
CA ARG A 127 -7.86 3.13 8.13
C ARG A 127 -6.75 2.49 7.30
N VAL A 128 -6.06 3.29 6.48
CA VAL A 128 -4.92 2.85 5.68
C VAL A 128 -3.75 2.43 6.57
N LEU A 129 -3.41 3.21 7.60
CA LEU A 129 -2.34 2.89 8.55
C LEU A 129 -2.66 1.65 9.39
N GLU A 130 -3.90 1.51 9.86
CA GLU A 130 -4.37 0.31 10.56
C GLU A 130 -4.23 -0.94 9.68
N SER A 131 -4.75 -0.88 8.44
CA SER A 131 -4.61 -1.97 7.46
C SER A 131 -3.15 -2.28 7.13
N ALA A 132 -2.30 -1.25 7.09
CA ALA A 132 -0.88 -1.40 6.78
C ALA A 132 -0.13 -2.13 7.89
N LYS A 133 -0.46 -1.89 9.17
CA LYS A 133 0.14 -2.60 10.30
C LYS A 133 -0.18 -4.09 10.28
N ASP A 134 -1.42 -4.44 9.98
CA ASP A 134 -1.85 -5.85 9.85
C ASP A 134 -1.03 -6.56 8.77
N ILE A 135 -0.94 -5.96 7.57
CA ILE A 135 -0.14 -6.50 6.46
C ILE A 135 1.35 -6.54 6.84
N LEU A 136 1.86 -5.53 7.52
CA LEU A 136 3.27 -5.47 7.89
C LEU A 136 3.66 -6.58 8.89
N ASN A 137 2.82 -6.82 9.90
CA ASN A 137 3.01 -7.92 10.86
C ASN A 137 3.09 -9.28 10.17
N PHE A 138 2.30 -9.46 9.10
CA PHE A 138 2.41 -10.64 8.24
C PHE A 138 3.70 -10.62 7.41
N LEU A 139 4.01 -9.51 6.75
CA LEU A 139 5.20 -9.38 5.91
C LEU A 139 6.49 -9.58 6.69
N ASP A 140 6.56 -9.28 7.98
CA ASP A 140 7.74 -9.58 8.80
C ASP A 140 8.05 -11.08 8.84
N LYS A 141 7.02 -11.93 8.84
CA LYS A 141 7.11 -13.40 8.87
C LYS A 141 7.07 -14.04 7.48
N TYR A 142 6.80 -13.24 6.45
CA TYR A 142 6.64 -13.69 5.06
C TYR A 142 7.91 -14.31 4.50
#